data_AF-A0A3S0S499-F1
#
_entry.id   AF-A0A3S0S499-F1
#
_cell.length_a   1.000
_cell.length_b   1.000
_cell.length_c   1.000
_cell.angle_alpha   90.00
_cell.angle_beta   90.00
_cell.angle_gamma   90.00
#
_symmetry.space_group_name_H-M   'P 1'
#
loop_
_entity.id
_entity.type
_entity.pdbx_description
1 polymer ?
#
loop_
_entity_poly.entity_id
_entity_poly.type
_entity_poly.pdbx_seq_one_letter_code
_entity_poly.pdbx_strand_id
1 'polypeptide(L)'
;METNGKLQAKVYKLLDRVTKLQKDKVELKRQLHVLAVNMSRQEIPTVSDGLQIDEIIHRAIVTEYPYTTKSDYSAKTRKREIVQVRQMFQYLMYKYSAKALKAIGLTTGRHHSTIINARQTVTDLAATDRVYGIKLAKIESRIKASITDADNELVANLTDGTKNVDKNAHCLLMLSCGGLAVRTGLLDTIS
;
A
#
# COMPACT_ATOMS: atom_id res chain seq x y z
N MET A 1 -65.87 30.16 11.16
CA MET A 1 -65.35 28.87 11.68
C MET A 1 -64.50 28.11 10.65
N GLU A 2 -64.73 28.22 9.33
CA GLU A 2 -63.95 27.49 8.29
C GLU A 2 -62.45 27.83 8.19
N THR A 3 -62.06 29.04 8.56
CA THR A 3 -60.67 29.51 8.44
C THR A 3 -59.72 28.77 9.39
N ASN A 4 -60.22 28.34 10.55
CA ASN A 4 -59.42 27.67 11.58
C ASN A 4 -59.09 26.22 11.20
N GLY A 5 -60.02 25.50 10.57
CA GLY A 5 -59.78 24.15 10.04
C GLY A 5 -58.77 24.14 8.87
N LYS A 6 -58.86 25.15 7.99
CA LYS A 6 -57.88 25.34 6.89
C LYS A 6 -56.47 25.66 7.44
N LEU A 7 -56.38 26.39 8.55
CA LEU A 7 -55.12 26.70 9.21
C LEU A 7 -54.54 25.46 9.90
N GLN A 8 -55.35 24.70 10.63
CA GLN A 8 -54.95 23.43 11.26
C GLN A 8 -54.43 22.43 10.22
N ALA A 9 -55.12 22.27 9.08
CA ALA A 9 -54.67 21.39 8.00
C ALA A 9 -53.31 21.82 7.42
N LYS A 10 -53.03 23.13 7.33
CA LYS A 10 -51.71 23.63 6.91
C LYS A 10 -50.63 23.31 7.95
N VAL A 11 -50.93 23.48 9.24
CA VAL A 11 -49.98 23.16 10.33
C VAL A 11 -49.62 21.68 10.32
N TYR A 12 -50.60 20.77 10.20
CA TYR A 12 -50.32 19.33 10.12
C TYR A 12 -49.47 18.97 8.90
N LYS A 13 -49.74 19.57 7.73
CA LYS A 13 -48.89 19.38 6.52
C LYS A 13 -47.47 19.89 6.72
N LEU A 14 -47.29 20.98 7.45
CA LEU A 14 -45.95 21.51 7.77
C LEU A 14 -45.22 20.61 8.77
N LEU A 15 -45.89 20.11 9.80
CA LEU A 15 -45.31 19.19 10.76
C LEU A 15 -44.85 17.88 10.09
N ASP A 16 -45.65 17.32 9.19
CA ASP A 16 -45.28 16.12 8.43
C ASP A 16 -44.05 16.35 7.54
N ARG A 17 -43.94 17.53 6.91
CA ARG A 17 -42.73 17.90 6.16
C ARG A 17 -41.51 18.01 7.06
N VAL A 18 -41.64 18.63 8.24
CA VAL A 18 -40.52 18.79 9.18
C VAL A 18 -40.04 17.42 9.67
N THR A 19 -40.94 16.49 10.00
CA THR A 19 -40.53 15.14 10.44
C THR A 19 -39.86 14.34 9.32
N LYS A 20 -40.34 14.48 8.07
CA LYS A 20 -39.70 13.86 6.90
C LYS A 20 -38.29 14.41 6.67
N LEU A 21 -38.13 15.73 6.70
CA LEU A 21 -36.82 16.38 6.57
C LEU A 21 -35.84 15.97 7.68
N GLN A 22 -36.33 15.76 8.90
CA GLN A 22 -35.50 15.26 10.00
C GLN A 22 -35.01 13.83 9.76
N LYS A 23 -35.85 12.95 9.22
CA LYS A 23 -35.45 11.58 8.83
C LYS A 23 -34.43 11.61 7.70
N ASP A 24 -34.69 12.40 6.66
CA ASP A 24 -33.79 12.52 5.51
C ASP A 24 -32.41 13.05 5.94
N LYS A 25 -32.35 14.04 6.85
CA LYS A 25 -31.09 14.55 7.42
C LYS A 25 -30.28 13.47 8.13
N VAL A 26 -30.93 12.59 8.91
CA VAL A 26 -30.25 11.48 9.59
C VAL A 26 -29.70 10.49 8.58
N GLU A 27 -30.46 10.18 7.54
CA GLU A 27 -30.03 9.24 6.49
C GLU A 27 -28.87 9.81 5.66
N LEU A 28 -28.95 11.08 5.27
CA LEU A 28 -27.87 11.77 4.57
C LEU A 28 -26.58 11.80 5.41
N LYS A 29 -26.70 11.99 6.73
CA LYS A 29 -25.55 11.93 7.65
C LYS A 29 -24.92 10.54 7.72
N ARG A 30 -25.73 9.47 7.65
CA ARG A 30 -25.24 8.09 7.56
C ARG A 30 -24.52 7.83 6.24
N GLN A 31 -25.10 8.24 5.13
CA GLN A 31 -24.49 8.10 3.80
C GLN A 31 -23.17 8.85 3.70
N LEU A 32 -23.10 10.09 4.21
CA LEU A 32 -21.87 10.87 4.28
C LEU A 32 -20.78 10.14 5.07
N HIS A 33 -21.14 9.52 6.20
CA HIS A 33 -20.20 8.75 7.00
C HIS A 33 -19.65 7.53 6.24
N VAL A 34 -20.52 6.77 5.56
CA VAL A 34 -20.10 5.62 4.74
C VAL A 34 -19.18 6.07 3.60
N LEU A 35 -19.51 7.15 2.89
CA LEU A 35 -18.69 7.70 1.82
C LEU A 35 -17.33 8.19 2.35
N ALA A 36 -17.30 8.94 3.45
CA ALA A 36 -16.05 9.41 4.06
C ALA A 36 -15.15 8.25 4.50
N VAL A 37 -15.73 7.18 5.05
CA VAL A 37 -14.99 5.96 5.39
C VAL A 37 -14.39 5.32 4.14
N ASN A 38 -15.14 5.25 3.04
CA ASN A 38 -14.67 4.70 1.77
C ASN A 38 -13.61 5.59 1.09
N MET A 39 -13.71 6.91 1.26
CA MET A 39 -12.80 7.91 0.69
C MET A 39 -11.50 8.10 1.48
N SER A 40 -11.41 7.62 2.73
CA SER A 40 -10.20 7.76 3.56
C SER A 40 -8.99 6.93 3.10
N ARG A 41 -9.00 6.44 1.85
CA ARG A 41 -7.83 5.91 1.17
C ARG A 41 -6.95 7.11 0.78
N GLN A 42 -5.95 7.42 1.60
CA GLN A 42 -4.89 8.30 1.12
C GLN A 42 -4.26 7.63 -0.11
N GLU A 43 -4.16 8.39 -1.20
CA GLU A 43 -3.55 7.94 -2.45
C GLU A 43 -2.04 7.76 -2.21
N ILE A 44 -1.68 6.59 -1.70
CA ILE A 44 -0.30 6.11 -1.72
C ILE A 44 -0.06 5.57 -3.14
N PRO A 45 1.08 5.87 -3.78
CA PRO A 45 1.45 5.23 -5.03
C PRO A 45 1.31 3.71 -4.87
N THR A 46 0.34 3.14 -5.59
CA THR A 46 0.06 1.72 -5.53
C THR A 46 1.20 1.01 -6.25
N VAL A 47 2.03 0.30 -5.49
CA VAL A 47 2.98 -0.65 -6.08
C VAL A 47 2.15 -1.67 -6.84
N SER A 48 2.42 -1.78 -8.14
CA SER A 48 1.75 -2.67 -9.08
C SER A 48 1.85 -4.13 -8.59
N ASP A 49 0.86 -4.94 -8.98
CA ASP A 49 0.60 -6.32 -8.58
C ASP A 49 1.80 -7.32 -8.67
N GLY A 50 2.98 -6.87 -9.12
CA GLY A 50 4.21 -7.66 -9.19
C GLY A 50 4.95 -7.84 -7.85
N LEU A 51 4.84 -6.90 -6.90
CA LEU A 51 5.43 -7.10 -5.56
C LEU A 51 4.42 -7.72 -4.60
N GLN A 52 4.82 -8.83 -3.98
CA GLN A 52 4.11 -9.44 -2.85
C GLN A 52 4.22 -8.52 -1.61
N ILE A 53 3.44 -7.45 -1.57
CA ILE A 53 3.41 -6.45 -0.49
C ILE A 53 3.17 -7.12 0.88
N ASP A 54 2.39 -8.20 0.90
CA ASP A 54 2.16 -9.03 2.08
C ASP A 54 3.46 -9.66 2.63
N GLU A 55 4.34 -10.11 1.75
CA GLU A 55 5.65 -10.65 2.12
C GLU A 55 6.58 -9.56 2.67
N ILE A 56 6.61 -8.39 2.04
CA ILE A 56 7.41 -7.24 2.51
C ILE A 56 6.97 -6.83 3.92
N ILE A 57 5.66 -6.68 4.11
CA ILE A 57 5.09 -6.32 5.42
C ILE A 57 5.42 -7.40 6.46
N HIS A 58 5.29 -8.68 6.10
CA HIS A 58 5.62 -9.78 7.00
C HIS A 58 7.08 -9.71 7.45
N ARG A 59 8.03 -9.57 6.52
CA ARG A 59 9.48 -9.45 6.83
C ARG A 59 9.78 -8.27 7.74
N ALA A 60 9.16 -7.12 7.47
CA ALA A 60 9.33 -5.93 8.29
C ALA A 60 8.80 -6.14 9.73
N ILE A 61 7.66 -6.80 9.90
CA ILE A 61 7.10 -7.13 11.22
C ILE A 61 7.98 -8.13 11.97
N VAL A 62 8.41 -9.21 11.33
CA VAL A 62 9.25 -10.26 11.96
C VAL A 62 10.56 -9.67 12.49
N THR A 63 11.08 -8.62 11.85
CA THR A 63 12.30 -7.94 12.32
C THR A 63 12.14 -7.32 13.71
N GLU A 64 10.97 -6.74 14.02
CA GLU A 64 10.71 -6.17 15.36
C GLU A 64 9.97 -7.15 16.30
N TYR A 65 9.37 -8.21 15.75
CA TYR A 65 8.58 -9.23 16.45
C TYR A 65 8.96 -10.65 15.98
N PRO A 66 10.15 -11.15 16.38
CA PRO A 66 10.76 -12.37 15.80
C PRO A 66 9.99 -13.66 16.07
N TYR A 67 9.08 -13.67 17.05
CA TYR A 67 8.23 -14.82 17.36
C TYR A 67 7.01 -14.96 16.43
N THR A 68 6.82 -14.05 15.49
CA THR A 68 5.63 -13.99 14.63
C THR A 68 5.79 -14.86 13.39
N THR A 69 4.77 -15.66 13.10
CA THR A 69 4.65 -16.44 11.85
C THR A 69 3.45 -15.96 11.02
N LYS A 70 3.39 -16.34 9.73
CA LYS A 70 2.25 -15.95 8.86
C LYS A 70 0.90 -16.50 9.34
N SER A 71 0.88 -17.66 9.99
CA SER A 71 -0.34 -18.26 10.53
C SER A 71 -0.89 -17.48 11.73
N ASP A 72 -0.05 -16.71 12.44
CA ASP A 72 -0.49 -15.88 13.57
C ASP A 72 -1.42 -14.74 13.15
N TYR A 73 -1.31 -14.27 11.91
CA TYR A 73 -2.21 -13.26 11.36
C TYR A 73 -3.66 -13.79 11.23
N SER A 74 -3.85 -15.09 11.00
CA SER A 74 -5.17 -15.73 10.87
C SER A 74 -5.64 -16.45 12.14
N ALA A 75 -4.75 -16.77 13.09
CA ALA A 75 -5.06 -17.51 14.32
C ALA A 75 -6.24 -16.91 15.13
N LYS A 76 -7.10 -17.69 15.80
CA LYS A 76 -8.22 -17.09 16.59
C LYS A 76 -7.85 -16.71 18.03
N THR A 77 -6.56 -16.83 18.39
CA THR A 77 -6.05 -16.56 19.74
C THR A 77 -6.32 -15.13 20.23
N ARG A 78 -6.50 -15.01 21.56
CA ARG A 78 -6.66 -13.73 22.28
C ARG A 78 -5.40 -13.29 23.02
N LYS A 79 -4.27 -14.00 22.84
CA LYS A 79 -2.98 -13.59 23.42
C LYS A 79 -2.61 -12.19 22.94
N ARG A 80 -2.37 -11.27 23.87
CA ARG A 80 -2.15 -9.83 23.60
C ARG A 80 -1.08 -9.60 22.54
N GLU A 81 0.04 -10.30 22.64
CA GLU A 81 1.17 -10.21 21.69
C GLU A 81 0.79 -10.57 20.26
N ILE A 82 0.04 -11.66 20.06
CA ILE A 82 -0.40 -12.11 18.73
C ILE A 82 -1.50 -11.19 18.19
N VAL A 83 -2.40 -10.72 19.05
CA VAL A 83 -3.45 -9.77 18.66
C VAL A 83 -2.84 -8.45 18.20
N GLN A 84 -1.87 -7.92 18.94
CA GLN A 84 -1.18 -6.68 18.60
C GLN A 84 -0.49 -6.77 17.24
N VAL A 85 0.26 -7.86 17.00
CA VAL A 85 0.98 -8.06 15.75
C VAL A 85 0.03 -8.20 14.56
N ARG A 86 -1.10 -8.90 14.72
CA ARG A 86 -2.14 -8.98 13.68
C ARG A 86 -2.79 -7.64 13.38
N GLN A 87 -3.14 -6.88 14.41
CA GLN A 87 -3.75 -5.55 14.22
C GLN A 87 -2.79 -4.65 13.44
N MET A 88 -1.50 -4.74 13.75
CA MET A 88 -0.45 -4.04 13.01
C MET A 88 -0.35 -4.50 11.55
N PHE A 89 -0.35 -5.82 11.29
CA PHE A 89 -0.38 -6.35 9.93
C PHE A 89 -1.61 -5.87 9.13
N GLN A 90 -2.81 -5.89 9.75
CA GLN A 90 -4.04 -5.40 9.14
C GLN A 90 -3.98 -3.90 8.80
N TYR A 91 -3.43 -3.09 9.70
CA TYR A 91 -3.20 -1.66 9.48
C TYR A 91 -2.22 -1.41 8.32
N LEU A 92 -1.09 -2.13 8.30
CA LEU A 92 -0.06 -1.97 7.26
C LEU A 92 -0.57 -2.44 5.90
N MET A 93 -1.32 -3.54 5.83
CA MET A 93 -1.99 -3.98 4.60
C MET A 93 -2.98 -2.93 4.10
N TYR A 94 -3.78 -2.33 4.99
CA TYR A 94 -4.68 -1.25 4.60
C TYR A 94 -3.93 -0.01 4.09
N LYS A 95 -2.79 0.32 4.70
CA LYS A 95 -1.99 1.49 4.36
C LYS A 95 -1.23 1.31 3.04
N TYR A 96 -0.49 0.22 2.88
CA TYR A 96 0.47 0.05 1.79
C TYR A 96 -0.02 -0.85 0.64
N SER A 97 -1.10 -1.62 0.81
CA SER A 97 -1.61 -2.50 -0.24
C SER A 97 -2.79 -1.88 -1.00
N ALA A 98 -2.84 -2.12 -2.32
CA ALA A 98 -3.99 -1.79 -3.15
C ALA A 98 -5.20 -2.74 -2.95
N LYS A 99 -5.14 -3.71 -2.02
CA LYS A 99 -6.24 -4.65 -1.74
C LYS A 99 -7.45 -3.96 -1.09
N ALA A 100 -8.66 -4.41 -1.47
CA ALA A 100 -9.90 -3.98 -0.83
C ALA A 100 -10.02 -4.54 0.60
N LEU A 101 -10.79 -3.87 1.48
CA LEU A 101 -11.00 -4.32 2.88
C LEU A 101 -11.49 -5.78 2.97
N LYS A 102 -12.37 -6.21 2.06
CA LYS A 102 -12.86 -7.60 2.01
C LYS A 102 -11.73 -8.59 1.70
N ALA A 103 -10.82 -8.24 0.80
CA ALA A 103 -9.68 -9.08 0.43
C ALA A 103 -8.64 -9.19 1.56
N ILE A 104 -8.32 -8.07 2.22
CA ILE A 104 -7.45 -8.06 3.41
C ILE A 104 -8.08 -8.91 4.54
N GLY A 105 -9.41 -8.82 4.67
CA GLY A 105 -10.17 -9.61 5.65
C GLY A 105 -10.03 -11.10 5.38
N LEU A 106 -10.16 -11.50 4.11
CA LEU A 106 -9.96 -12.89 3.68
C LEU A 106 -8.55 -13.39 4.00
N THR A 107 -7.49 -12.62 3.69
CA THR A 107 -6.10 -12.97 4.00
C THR A 107 -5.86 -13.17 5.50
N THR A 108 -6.50 -12.37 6.35
CA THR A 108 -6.35 -12.46 7.81
C THR A 108 -7.41 -13.33 8.49
N GLY A 109 -8.34 -13.93 7.73
CA GLY A 109 -9.46 -14.72 8.26
C GLY A 109 -10.43 -13.91 9.12
N ARG A 110 -10.56 -12.60 8.90
CA ARG A 110 -11.39 -11.66 9.69
C ARG A 110 -12.38 -10.90 8.83
N HIS A 111 -13.43 -10.40 9.46
CA HIS A 111 -14.41 -9.56 8.78
C HIS A 111 -13.82 -8.18 8.48
N HIS A 112 -14.28 -7.51 7.43
CA HIS A 112 -13.76 -6.20 7.02
C HIS A 112 -13.86 -5.12 8.13
N SER A 113 -14.90 -5.20 8.97
CA SER A 113 -15.07 -4.35 10.15
C SER A 113 -13.94 -4.50 11.17
N THR A 114 -13.31 -5.67 11.24
CA THR A 114 -12.14 -5.91 12.11
C THR A 114 -10.94 -5.08 11.67
N ILE A 115 -10.77 -4.84 10.36
CA ILE A 115 -9.66 -4.03 9.83
C ILE A 115 -9.87 -2.56 10.18
N ILE A 116 -11.10 -2.07 10.09
CA ILE A 116 -11.46 -0.70 10.49
C ILE A 116 -11.11 -0.49 11.96
N ASN A 117 -11.48 -1.45 12.82
CA ASN A 117 -11.16 -1.39 14.25
C ASN A 117 -9.65 -1.48 14.49
N ALA A 118 -8.94 -2.36 13.78
CA ALA A 118 -7.49 -2.49 13.91
C ALA A 118 -6.76 -1.18 13.57
N ARG A 119 -7.18 -0.48 12.50
CA ARG A 119 -6.63 0.85 12.15
C ARG A 119 -6.76 1.85 13.30
N GLN A 120 -7.93 1.93 13.91
CA GLN A 120 -8.16 2.83 15.05
C GLN A 120 -7.28 2.44 16.24
N THR A 121 -7.30 1.16 16.63
CA THR A 121 -6.51 0.64 17.74
C THR A 121 -5.01 0.86 17.56
N VAL A 122 -4.46 0.62 16.37
CA VAL A 122 -3.03 0.85 16.09
C VAL A 122 -2.68 2.33 16.20
N THR A 123 -3.55 3.22 15.70
CA THR A 123 -3.34 4.67 15.79
C THR A 123 -3.37 5.14 17.24
N ASP A 124 -4.34 4.69 18.02
CA ASP A 124 -4.49 5.06 19.43
C ASP A 124 -3.33 4.51 20.28
N LEU A 125 -2.92 3.26 20.04
CA LEU A 125 -1.77 2.65 20.71
C LEU A 125 -0.46 3.36 20.35
N ALA A 126 -0.27 3.78 19.10
CA ALA A 126 0.93 4.51 18.69
C ALA A 126 1.01 5.90 19.32
N ALA A 127 -0.13 6.54 19.58
CA ALA A 127 -0.20 7.83 20.26
C ALA A 127 0.03 7.72 21.78
N THR A 128 -0.38 6.61 22.39
CA THR A 128 -0.35 6.44 23.86
C THR A 128 0.88 5.69 24.37
N ASP A 129 1.35 4.67 23.65
CA ASP A 129 2.53 3.88 23.99
C ASP A 129 3.71 4.26 23.08
N ARG A 130 4.68 4.97 23.66
CA ARG A 130 5.88 5.43 22.95
C ARG A 130 6.72 4.28 22.38
N VAL A 131 6.83 3.16 23.09
CA VAL A 131 7.63 2.00 22.63
C VAL A 131 6.95 1.37 21.42
N TYR A 132 5.62 1.22 21.49
CA TYR A 132 4.84 0.74 20.36
C TYR A 132 4.94 1.67 19.14
N GLY A 133 4.81 2.99 19.34
CA GLY A 133 4.95 3.98 18.29
C GLY A 133 6.33 3.93 17.60
N ILE A 134 7.42 3.77 18.37
CA ILE A 134 8.78 3.62 17.81
C ILE A 134 8.89 2.34 16.97
N LYS A 135 8.37 1.21 17.46
CA LYS A 135 8.39 -0.06 16.71
C LYS A 135 7.61 0.06 15.40
N LEU A 136 6.42 0.65 15.45
CA LEU A 136 5.59 0.88 14.26
C LEU A 136 6.33 1.76 13.24
N ALA A 137 6.93 2.87 13.68
CA ALA A 137 7.69 3.76 12.81
C ALA A 137 8.89 3.06 12.14
N LYS A 138 9.61 2.20 12.87
CA LYS A 138 10.69 1.38 12.28
C LYS A 138 10.17 0.44 11.20
N ILE A 139 9.06 -0.25 11.46
CA ILE A 139 8.43 -1.16 10.48
C ILE A 139 8.01 -0.38 9.23
N GLU A 140 7.36 0.77 9.40
CA GLU A 140 6.96 1.62 8.29
C GLU A 140 8.14 2.13 7.47
N SER A 141 9.23 2.52 8.12
CA SER A 141 10.46 2.94 7.44
C SER A 141 11.04 1.83 6.58
N ARG A 142 11.04 0.58 7.08
CA ARG A 142 11.53 -0.59 6.33
C ARG A 142 10.66 -0.89 5.12
N ILE A 143 9.34 -0.85 5.28
CA ILE A 143 8.40 -1.07 4.17
C ILE A 143 8.59 -0.02 3.09
N LYS A 144 8.72 1.26 3.46
CA LYS A 144 8.95 2.34 2.49
C LYS A 144 10.26 2.15 1.72
N ALA A 145 11.36 1.82 2.42
CA ALA A 145 12.63 1.54 1.76
C ALA A 145 12.52 0.41 0.73
N SER A 146 11.90 -0.72 1.11
CA SER A 146 11.71 -1.86 0.19
C SER A 146 10.78 -1.55 -0.99
N ILE A 147 9.88 -0.57 -0.85
CA ILE A 147 9.02 -0.11 -1.95
C ILE A 147 9.78 0.83 -2.88
N THR A 148 10.53 1.79 -2.35
CA THR A 148 11.29 2.76 -3.16
C THR A 148 12.40 2.13 -3.98
N ASP A 149 13.01 1.05 -3.48
CA ASP A 149 14.06 0.32 -4.20
C ASP A 149 13.50 -0.37 -5.46
N ALA A 150 12.24 -0.81 -5.43
CA ALA A 150 11.59 -1.46 -6.57
C ALA A 150 11.26 -0.48 -7.72
N ASP A 151 10.95 0.77 -7.39
CA ASP A 151 10.71 1.80 -8.40
C ASP A 151 12.03 2.22 -9.10
N ASN A 152 13.15 2.23 -8.38
CA ASN A 152 14.47 2.54 -8.95
C ASN A 152 15.00 1.44 -9.88
N GLU A 153 14.69 0.16 -9.63
CA GLU A 153 15.08 -0.95 -10.52
C GLU A 153 14.32 -0.89 -11.86
N LEU A 154 13.10 -0.38 -11.88
CA LEU A 154 12.34 -0.13 -13.12
C LEU A 154 12.91 1.05 -13.93
N VAL A 155 13.39 2.10 -13.26
CA VAL A 155 14.02 3.26 -13.92
C VAL A 155 15.40 2.91 -14.49
N ALA A 156 16.20 2.09 -13.79
CA ALA A 156 17.49 1.62 -14.28
C ALA A 156 17.38 0.84 -15.61
N ASN A 157 16.33 0.01 -15.74
CA ASN A 157 16.06 -0.76 -16.95
C ASN A 157 15.58 0.07 -18.15
N LEU A 158 15.07 1.30 -17.94
CA LEU A 158 14.79 2.25 -19.02
C LEU A 158 16.04 3.02 -19.46
N THR A 159 17.03 3.18 -18.58
CA THR A 159 18.26 3.93 -18.89
C THR A 159 19.33 3.12 -19.63
N ASP A 160 19.30 1.79 -19.61
CA ASP A 160 20.28 0.95 -20.33
C ASP A 160 19.92 0.66 -21.81
N GLY A 161 18.74 1.10 -22.27
CA GLY A 161 18.34 1.01 -23.68
C GLY A 161 18.98 2.05 -24.62
N THR A 162 19.70 3.04 -24.10
CA THR A 162 20.33 4.10 -24.93
C THR A 162 21.86 3.99 -25.06
N LYS A 163 22.50 2.98 -24.44
CA LYS A 163 23.95 2.77 -24.58
C LYS A 163 24.36 1.87 -25.75
N ASN A 164 23.46 1.59 -26.69
CA ASN A 164 23.74 0.72 -27.83
C ASN A 164 23.45 1.38 -29.19
N VAL A 165 23.92 2.62 -29.39
CA VAL A 165 24.04 3.20 -30.75
C VAL A 165 25.43 3.84 -30.99
N ASP A 166 26.21 4.23 -29.98
CA ASP A 166 27.49 4.94 -30.20
C ASP A 166 28.75 4.07 -30.14
N LYS A 167 28.68 2.80 -30.57
CA LYS A 167 29.91 2.01 -30.85
C LYS A 167 30.29 1.95 -32.33
N ASN A 168 29.47 2.52 -33.22
CA ASN A 168 29.75 2.54 -34.66
C ASN A 168 30.40 3.84 -35.18
N ALA A 169 30.73 4.79 -34.30
CA ALA A 169 31.44 6.02 -34.68
C ALA A 169 32.97 5.95 -34.52
N HIS A 170 33.53 4.81 -34.10
CA HIS A 170 34.98 4.66 -33.87
C HIS A 170 35.63 3.53 -34.71
N CYS A 171 35.09 3.29 -35.91
CA CYS A 171 35.73 2.45 -36.95
C CYS A 171 36.07 3.26 -38.21
N LEU A 172 36.14 4.59 -38.12
CA LEU A 172 36.45 5.48 -39.25
C LEU A 172 37.72 6.31 -39.02
N LEU A 173 38.83 5.66 -38.62
CA LEU A 173 40.14 6.33 -38.59
C LEU A 173 41.36 5.42 -38.76
N MET A 174 41.23 4.18 -39.25
CA MET A 174 42.37 3.25 -39.39
C MET A 174 42.49 2.56 -40.76
N LEU A 175 42.16 3.25 -41.86
CA LEU A 175 42.44 2.76 -43.22
C LEU A 175 42.93 3.90 -44.14
N SER A 176 44.19 4.31 -43.97
CA SER A 176 45.06 4.72 -45.08
C SER A 176 46.49 4.96 -44.55
N CYS A 177 47.49 4.63 -45.37
CA CYS A 177 48.95 4.57 -45.10
C CYS A 177 49.35 3.29 -44.34
N GLY A 178 49.93 2.24 -44.93
CA GLY A 178 50.88 2.16 -46.04
C GLY A 178 52.25 1.76 -45.47
N GLY A 179 52.70 0.51 -45.66
CA GLY A 179 54.04 0.11 -45.21
C GLY A 179 54.32 -1.40 -45.22
N LEU A 180 55.02 -1.83 -46.26
CA LEU A 180 55.81 -3.07 -46.40
C LEU A 180 56.59 -3.48 -45.13
N ALA A 181 56.74 -4.80 -44.90
CA ALA A 181 58.04 -5.52 -44.84
C ALA A 181 58.10 -6.70 -43.84
N VAL A 182 58.51 -7.87 -44.38
CA VAL A 182 59.45 -8.87 -43.81
C VAL A 182 58.97 -9.69 -42.60
N ARG A 183 58.60 -10.97 -42.74
CA ARG A 183 59.39 -12.20 -42.99
C ARG A 183 60.34 -12.55 -41.84
N THR A 184 60.03 -13.63 -41.11
CA THR A 184 60.86 -14.83 -40.80
C THR A 184 60.27 -15.52 -39.57
N GLY A 185 59.78 -16.75 -39.72
CA GLY A 185 60.33 -17.91 -38.99
C GLY A 185 59.66 -18.07 -37.62
N LEU A 186 59.42 -19.23 -37.06
CA LEU A 186 59.99 -20.55 -37.27
C LEU A 186 59.25 -21.47 -36.27
N LEU A 187 58.80 -22.64 -36.75
CA LEU A 187 58.62 -23.93 -36.03
C LEU A 187 57.74 -23.92 -34.76
N ASP A 188 56.54 -24.52 -34.80
CA ASP A 188 56.24 -25.96 -34.79
C ASP A 188 56.27 -26.60 -33.38
N THR A 189 55.15 -27.29 -33.13
CA THR A 189 54.98 -28.58 -32.42
C THR A 189 55.00 -28.67 -30.88
N ILE A 190 53.83 -29.06 -30.37
CA ILE A 190 53.52 -30.25 -29.54
C ILE A 190 54.37 -30.45 -28.26
N SER A 191 53.71 -30.32 -27.09
CA SER A 191 53.28 -31.46 -26.26
C SER A 191 52.30 -31.00 -25.18
#